data_AF-A0A9W7W7L7-F1
#
_entry.id   AF-A0A9W7W7L7-F1
#
_cell.length_a   1.000
_cell.length_b   1.000
_cell.length_c   1.000
_cell.angle_alpha   90.00
_cell.angle_beta   90.00
_cell.angle_gamma   90.00
#
_symmetry.space_group_name_H-M   'P 1'
#
loop_
_entity.id
_entity.type
_entity.pdbx_description
1 polymer ?
#
loop_
_entity_poly.entity_id
_entity_poly.type
_entity_poly.pdbx_seq_one_letter_code
_entity_poly.pdbx_strand_id
1 'polypeptide(L)'
;MAAVGTLSYNGRKMFLVFMCVFAAVNCDDKVPLVVWASDGFALSPANAPSSGHTVSVDELGSYLTRALSTSPHNLLLFLQDKLSVEDFTIYGGVFGNKQDSAFRNLEVCGWADVMMSAKEILIGNDEVIGQVISIMKTQSVPYTAVFTALQPSRVVEEVSLAVQSVGSRSLLQSRRGEPPAPYPPVEFKEKGSSCILLWAEKLVVSQYRSGKWERYDLASKTFGEGVTPNLDGSSCNDTHSRLVLNYEDVLSFRSFRLILVMNQRHYKVSARRWFAMELLQLEYDGKKASFNGSHDIYAPAEYSYRCASVSSSHSPQLFPHSAKDNANEWQISFHDLQIQGFNVAGKDFSYASDCAAFFTPGIWMGLVTSLLMMLVLTYGLHMIMQLRTMDRFDDPKGPAISVPQTE
;
A
#
# COMPACT_ATOMS: atom_id res chain seq x y z
N MET A 1 8.88 23.72 -23.43
CA MET A 1 7.89 22.70 -23.00
C MET A 1 8.52 21.34 -23.20
N ALA A 2 8.65 20.56 -22.12
CA ALA A 2 9.05 19.16 -22.16
C ALA A 2 7.82 18.29 -21.86
N ALA A 3 7.78 17.08 -22.42
CA ALA A 3 6.79 16.06 -22.08
C ALA A 3 7.49 14.85 -21.44
N VAL A 4 6.85 14.25 -20.44
CA VAL A 4 7.37 13.09 -19.70
C VAL A 4 6.41 11.91 -19.87
N GLY A 5 6.90 10.84 -20.48
CA GLY A 5 6.21 9.55 -20.59
C GLY A 5 7.05 8.41 -20.04
N THR A 6 6.56 7.17 -20.16
CA THR A 6 7.37 5.97 -19.88
C THR A 6 7.33 4.98 -21.04
N LEU A 7 8.43 4.25 -21.25
CA LEU A 7 8.73 3.40 -22.41
C LEU A 7 8.85 1.93 -21.95
N SER A 8 8.35 0.97 -22.75
CA SER A 8 8.45 -0.49 -22.54
C SER A 8 9.34 -1.17 -23.60
N TYR A 9 10.00 -2.29 -23.27
CA TYR A 9 10.92 -3.01 -24.16
C TYR A 9 10.70 -4.54 -24.12
N ASN A 10 10.77 -5.21 -25.28
CA ASN A 10 10.24 -6.57 -25.44
C ASN A 10 11.34 -7.63 -25.70
N GLY A 11 11.89 -8.22 -24.63
CA GLY A 11 12.97 -9.22 -24.67
C GLY A 11 12.49 -10.66 -24.83
N ARG A 12 12.47 -11.18 -26.06
CA ARG A 12 11.84 -12.48 -26.40
C ARG A 12 12.77 -13.70 -26.21
N LYS A 13 12.47 -14.58 -25.24
CA LYS A 13 12.97 -15.97 -25.18
C LYS A 13 11.81 -16.95 -24.91
N MET A 14 11.89 -18.16 -25.49
CA MET A 14 10.77 -19.09 -25.59
C MET A 14 11.21 -20.53 -25.24
N PHE A 15 10.85 -21.04 -24.06
CA PHE A 15 10.75 -22.49 -23.82
C PHE A 15 9.92 -22.84 -22.57
N LEU A 16 9.46 -24.11 -22.51
CA LEU A 16 8.75 -24.77 -21.39
C LEU A 16 7.38 -24.20 -20.96
N VAL A 17 6.38 -24.38 -21.84
CA VAL A 17 4.96 -24.26 -21.50
C VAL A 17 4.48 -25.47 -20.67
N PHE A 18 4.27 -25.31 -19.36
CA PHE A 18 3.24 -26.05 -18.61
C PHE A 18 2.83 -25.47 -17.24
N MET A 19 3.60 -24.53 -16.65
CA MET A 19 3.31 -23.93 -15.33
C MET A 19 2.71 -22.50 -15.38
N CYS A 20 2.36 -21.99 -16.56
CA CYS A 20 2.08 -20.57 -16.78
C CYS A 20 0.58 -20.24 -16.99
N VAL A 21 -0.29 -20.67 -16.05
CA VAL A 21 -1.74 -20.31 -16.07
C VAL A 21 -2.11 -19.31 -14.98
N PHE A 22 -1.29 -19.14 -13.93
CA PHE A 22 -1.52 -18.17 -12.84
C PHE A 22 -0.31 -17.29 -12.47
N ALA A 23 0.79 -17.39 -13.22
CA ALA A 23 2.02 -16.63 -12.98
C ALA A 23 2.63 -16.06 -14.28
N ALA A 24 1.75 -15.50 -15.13
CA ALA A 24 2.14 -14.73 -16.31
C ALA A 24 1.71 -13.26 -16.15
N VAL A 25 2.09 -12.66 -15.01
CA VAL A 25 2.16 -11.20 -14.90
C VAL A 25 3.38 -10.78 -15.72
N ASN A 26 3.17 -10.25 -16.91
CA ASN A 26 4.24 -9.57 -17.64
C ASN A 26 4.56 -8.28 -16.89
N CYS A 27 5.61 -8.31 -16.07
CA CYS A 27 6.20 -7.10 -15.51
C CYS A 27 6.97 -6.39 -16.62
N ASP A 28 6.27 -5.55 -17.38
CA ASP A 28 6.88 -4.61 -18.31
C ASP A 28 7.75 -3.62 -17.52
N ASP A 29 9.08 -3.76 -17.60
CA ASP A 29 10.02 -2.78 -17.05
C ASP A 29 9.80 -1.41 -17.72
N LYS A 30 9.39 -0.41 -16.92
CA LYS A 30 9.07 0.94 -17.41
C LYS A 30 10.21 1.90 -17.13
N VAL A 31 10.73 2.53 -18.18
CA VAL A 31 11.77 3.56 -18.08
C VAL A 31 11.19 4.94 -18.42
N PRO A 32 11.48 6.01 -17.68
CA PRO A 32 11.07 7.36 -18.03
C PRO A 32 11.69 7.84 -19.36
N LEU A 33 10.94 8.68 -20.04
CA LEU A 33 11.29 9.31 -21.31
C LEU A 33 11.00 10.80 -21.22
N VAL A 34 12.01 11.65 -21.42
CA VAL A 34 11.88 13.10 -21.48
C VAL A 34 12.27 13.57 -22.89
N VAL A 35 11.43 14.38 -23.53
CA VAL A 35 11.69 14.92 -24.88
C VAL A 35 11.57 16.44 -24.90
N TRP A 36 12.54 17.12 -25.49
CA TRP A 36 12.56 18.57 -25.70
C TRP A 36 13.20 18.94 -27.04
N ALA A 37 13.09 20.21 -27.45
CA ALA A 37 13.64 20.72 -28.69
C ALA A 37 14.29 22.11 -28.49
N SER A 38 15.16 22.49 -29.41
CA SER A 38 15.84 23.80 -29.42
C SER A 38 14.87 24.97 -29.55
N ASP A 39 15.20 26.09 -28.89
CA ASP A 39 14.41 27.33 -28.89
C ASP A 39 13.97 27.75 -30.29
N GLY A 40 12.66 27.99 -30.46
CA GLY A 40 12.02 28.28 -31.75
C GLY A 40 11.24 27.11 -32.36
N PHE A 41 11.53 25.86 -31.98
CA PHE A 41 10.78 24.68 -32.42
C PHE A 41 9.88 24.15 -31.31
N ALA A 42 8.56 24.27 -31.51
CA ALA A 42 7.56 23.74 -30.60
C ALA A 42 7.07 22.35 -31.08
N LEU A 43 7.22 21.33 -30.24
CA LEU A 43 6.50 20.06 -30.40
C LEU A 43 4.99 20.35 -30.30
N SER A 44 4.25 20.12 -31.39
CA SER A 44 2.84 20.51 -31.51
C SER A 44 1.98 19.95 -30.36
N PRO A 45 1.44 20.80 -29.46
CA PRO A 45 0.81 20.35 -28.22
C PRO A 45 -0.52 19.59 -28.43
N ALA A 46 -1.08 19.63 -29.65
CA ALA A 46 -2.35 18.98 -30.01
C ALA A 46 -2.36 17.44 -29.87
N ASN A 47 -1.21 16.78 -29.73
CA ASN A 47 -1.13 15.31 -29.59
C ASN A 47 -0.11 14.84 -28.52
N ALA A 48 0.45 15.74 -27.71
CA ALA A 48 1.41 15.34 -26.68
C ALA A 48 0.72 14.43 -25.64
N PRO A 49 1.31 13.27 -25.27
CA PRO A 49 0.74 12.43 -24.23
C PRO A 49 0.73 13.18 -22.90
N SER A 50 -0.27 12.92 -22.05
CA SER A 50 -0.34 13.52 -20.72
C SER A 50 0.88 13.13 -19.88
N SER A 51 1.38 14.06 -19.06
CA SER A 51 2.55 13.81 -18.21
C SER A 51 2.32 12.60 -17.30
N GLY A 52 3.23 11.62 -17.34
CA GLY A 52 3.10 10.35 -16.61
C GLY A 52 2.35 9.24 -17.35
N HIS A 53 1.96 9.43 -18.61
CA HIS A 53 1.37 8.37 -19.43
C HIS A 53 2.42 7.31 -19.85
N THR A 54 2.05 6.03 -19.79
CA THR A 54 2.86 4.94 -20.38
C THR A 54 2.58 4.86 -21.88
N VAL A 55 3.65 4.94 -22.68
CA VAL A 55 3.64 4.96 -24.14
C VAL A 55 4.24 3.65 -24.65
N SER A 56 3.53 2.94 -25.54
CA SER A 56 4.04 1.71 -26.16
C SER A 56 5.14 1.99 -27.18
N VAL A 57 5.87 0.94 -27.60
CA VAL A 57 6.93 1.03 -28.62
C VAL A 57 6.38 1.58 -29.95
N ASP A 58 5.18 1.16 -30.36
CA ASP A 58 4.57 1.58 -31.62
C ASP A 58 4.08 3.04 -31.56
N GLU A 59 3.49 3.46 -30.43
CA GLU A 59 3.13 4.85 -30.20
C GLU A 59 4.36 5.75 -30.16
N LEU A 60 5.43 5.34 -29.47
CA LEU A 60 6.73 6.03 -29.47
C LEU A 60 7.27 6.17 -30.90
N GLY A 61 7.24 5.08 -31.68
CA GLY A 61 7.63 5.10 -33.09
C GLY A 61 6.85 6.15 -33.88
N SER A 62 5.55 6.26 -33.65
CA SER A 62 4.70 7.29 -34.26
C SER A 62 5.08 8.71 -33.80
N TYR A 63 5.40 8.90 -32.52
CA TYR A 63 5.79 10.18 -31.93
C TYR A 63 7.14 10.66 -32.45
N LEU A 64 8.16 9.80 -32.44
CA LEU A 64 9.49 10.13 -32.95
C LEU A 64 9.47 10.36 -34.46
N THR A 65 8.77 9.53 -35.24
CA THR A 65 8.62 9.73 -36.68
C THR A 65 7.94 11.06 -36.99
N ARG A 66 6.90 11.43 -36.23
CA ARG A 66 6.22 12.73 -36.39
C ARG A 66 7.10 13.90 -35.96
N ALA A 67 7.83 13.81 -34.85
CA ALA A 67 8.76 14.85 -34.39
C ALA A 67 9.95 15.08 -35.34
N LEU A 68 10.46 14.02 -35.98
CA LEU A 68 11.53 14.09 -36.98
C LEU A 68 11.05 14.51 -38.38
N SER A 69 9.75 14.40 -38.67
CA SER A 69 9.13 14.87 -39.91
C SER A 69 8.97 16.40 -39.95
N THR A 70 8.78 17.03 -38.78
CA THR A 70 9.05 18.46 -38.59
C THR A 70 10.56 18.68 -38.51
N SER A 71 11.06 19.80 -39.04
CA SER A 71 12.40 20.25 -38.68
C SER A 71 12.47 20.53 -37.17
N PRO A 72 13.61 20.27 -36.51
CA PRO A 72 14.91 19.89 -37.06
C PRO A 72 15.16 18.36 -37.12
N HIS A 73 15.95 17.94 -38.11
CA HIS A 73 16.33 16.53 -38.31
C HIS A 73 17.48 16.02 -37.43
N ASN A 74 18.06 16.87 -36.58
CA ASN A 74 19.17 16.49 -35.69
C ASN A 74 18.62 15.91 -34.38
N LEU A 75 18.84 14.62 -34.13
CA LEU A 75 18.45 13.94 -32.91
C LEU A 75 19.63 13.80 -31.94
N LEU A 76 19.48 14.30 -30.72
CA LEU A 76 20.37 14.02 -29.59
C LEU A 76 19.73 12.97 -28.70
N LEU A 77 20.38 11.82 -28.55
CA LEU A 77 19.97 10.78 -27.60
C LEU A 77 20.91 10.77 -26.40
N PHE A 78 20.39 11.14 -25.25
CA PHE A 78 21.03 10.97 -23.96
C PHE A 78 20.50 9.68 -23.33
N LEU A 79 21.38 8.72 -23.08
CA LEU A 79 21.02 7.38 -22.61
C LEU A 79 21.85 7.03 -21.37
N GLN A 80 21.16 6.71 -20.28
CA GLN A 80 21.75 6.35 -18.99
C GLN A 80 21.58 4.85 -18.72
N ASP A 81 22.43 4.23 -17.89
CA ASP A 81 22.23 2.81 -17.54
C ASP A 81 20.92 2.60 -16.75
N LYS A 82 20.68 3.47 -15.77
CA LYS A 82 19.62 3.32 -14.76
C LYS A 82 18.90 4.65 -14.49
N LEU A 83 17.59 4.70 -14.68
CA LEU A 83 16.77 5.88 -14.40
C LEU A 83 15.31 5.48 -14.11
N SER A 84 14.66 6.11 -13.14
CA SER A 84 13.26 5.91 -12.79
C SER A 84 12.50 7.24 -12.73
N VAL A 85 11.17 7.19 -12.73
CA VAL A 85 10.33 8.39 -12.49
C VAL A 85 10.61 8.96 -11.09
N GLU A 86 10.94 8.10 -10.12
CA GLU A 86 11.26 8.47 -8.74
C GLU A 86 12.56 9.28 -8.61
N ASP A 87 13.51 9.12 -9.53
CA ASP A 87 14.75 9.91 -9.53
C ASP A 87 14.48 11.38 -9.93
N PHE A 88 13.55 11.61 -10.86
CA PHE A 88 13.11 12.98 -11.22
C PHE A 88 12.37 13.67 -10.09
N THR A 89 11.58 12.92 -9.31
CA THR A 89 10.91 13.47 -8.11
C THR A 89 11.96 13.81 -7.04
N ILE A 90 12.83 12.87 -6.70
CA ILE A 90 13.75 12.99 -5.56
C ILE A 90 14.88 14.00 -5.82
N TYR A 91 15.39 14.12 -7.04
CA TYR A 91 16.57 14.97 -7.31
C TYR A 91 16.27 16.27 -8.08
N GLY A 92 14.99 16.59 -8.35
CA GLY A 92 14.56 17.77 -9.13
C GLY A 92 14.52 19.13 -8.41
N GLY A 93 14.98 19.26 -7.16
CA GLY A 93 15.21 20.57 -6.50
C GLY A 93 13.98 21.46 -6.29
N VAL A 94 12.90 20.91 -5.73
CA VAL A 94 11.52 21.32 -6.05
C VAL A 94 10.93 22.46 -5.20
N PHE A 95 11.24 22.58 -3.89
CA PHE A 95 10.69 23.64 -3.01
C PHE A 95 11.63 24.83 -2.89
N GLY A 96 11.85 25.55 -3.99
CA GLY A 96 12.60 26.82 -3.96
C GLY A 96 14.11 26.71 -3.77
N ASN A 97 14.64 25.64 -3.17
CA ASN A 97 16.09 25.43 -2.99
C ASN A 97 16.77 24.94 -4.30
N LYS A 98 16.66 25.77 -5.36
CA LYS A 98 17.15 25.48 -6.73
C LYS A 98 18.63 25.08 -6.80
N GLN A 99 19.45 25.49 -5.82
CA GLN A 99 20.86 25.14 -5.77
C GLN A 99 21.10 23.64 -5.50
N ASP A 100 20.12 22.93 -4.92
CA ASP A 100 20.23 21.53 -4.51
C ASP A 100 19.77 20.51 -5.56
N SER A 101 19.25 20.98 -6.71
CA SER A 101 18.83 20.11 -7.81
C SER A 101 20.02 19.38 -8.46
N ALA A 102 19.82 18.11 -8.81
CA ALA A 102 20.70 17.39 -9.73
C ALA A 102 20.43 17.75 -11.19
N PHE A 103 19.20 18.12 -11.51
CA PHE A 103 18.78 18.58 -12.84
C PHE A 103 18.71 20.11 -12.83
N ARG A 104 19.75 20.77 -13.37
CA ARG A 104 19.86 22.23 -13.44
C ARG A 104 19.66 22.73 -14.87
N ASN A 105 20.01 21.92 -15.86
CA ASN A 105 19.77 22.17 -17.27
C ASN A 105 18.43 21.57 -17.76
N LEU A 106 17.82 20.67 -16.99
CA LEU A 106 16.50 20.05 -17.23
C LEU A 106 15.48 20.46 -16.14
N GLU A 107 14.59 21.42 -16.43
CA GLU A 107 13.58 21.90 -15.46
C GLU A 107 12.40 20.92 -15.27
N VAL A 108 12.27 20.31 -14.08
CA VAL A 108 11.18 19.40 -13.68
C VAL A 108 10.83 19.59 -12.19
N CYS A 109 9.57 19.34 -11.77
CA CYS A 109 9.09 19.54 -10.38
C CYS A 109 8.40 18.30 -9.77
N GLY A 110 8.90 17.74 -8.66
CA GLY A 110 8.03 17.00 -7.70
C GLY A 110 8.61 16.06 -6.60
N TRP A 111 9.09 16.55 -5.44
CA TRP A 111 9.12 15.85 -4.11
C TRP A 111 10.20 14.78 -3.79
N ALA A 112 10.91 14.95 -2.64
CA ALA A 112 12.21 14.34 -2.35
C ALA A 112 12.49 13.94 -0.88
N ASP A 113 13.25 12.86 -0.67
CA ASP A 113 14.41 12.85 0.26
C ASP A 113 15.43 11.69 0.03
N VAL A 114 16.68 11.90 0.46
CA VAL A 114 17.87 11.01 0.61
C VAL A 114 18.05 9.73 -0.26
N MET A 115 18.95 9.80 -1.26
CA MET A 115 19.98 8.75 -1.50
C MET A 115 21.22 9.31 -2.24
N MET A 116 22.36 9.46 -1.55
CA MET A 116 23.50 10.28 -2.02
C MET A 116 24.11 9.81 -3.37
N SER A 117 24.35 8.50 -3.54
CA SER A 117 25.09 7.96 -4.69
C SER A 117 24.42 8.18 -6.06
N ALA A 118 23.08 8.20 -6.12
CA ALA A 118 22.37 8.44 -7.39
C ALA A 118 22.38 9.94 -7.77
N LYS A 119 22.31 10.84 -6.77
CA LYS A 119 22.33 12.29 -6.97
C LYS A 119 23.61 12.75 -7.68
N GLU A 120 24.76 12.23 -7.27
CA GLU A 120 26.08 12.59 -7.84
C GLU A 120 26.21 12.20 -9.31
N ILE A 121 25.74 11.01 -9.70
CA ILE A 121 25.73 10.54 -11.09
C ILE A 121 24.82 11.43 -11.96
N LEU A 122 23.65 11.81 -11.45
CA LEU A 122 22.71 12.68 -12.16
C LEU A 122 23.24 14.11 -12.32
N ILE A 123 23.95 14.66 -11.32
CA ILE A 123 24.64 15.95 -11.42
C ILE A 123 25.68 15.93 -12.55
N GLY A 124 26.52 14.88 -12.60
CA GLY A 124 27.54 14.74 -13.66
C GLY A 124 26.92 14.63 -15.06
N ASN A 125 25.81 13.89 -15.19
CA ASN A 125 25.08 13.78 -16.45
C ASN A 125 24.43 15.10 -16.88
N ASP A 126 23.82 15.86 -15.96
CA ASP A 126 23.24 17.17 -16.25
C ASP A 126 24.30 18.20 -16.66
N GLU A 127 25.52 18.14 -16.10
CA GLU A 127 26.64 18.98 -16.55
C GLU A 127 27.04 18.66 -18.00
N VAL A 128 27.21 17.37 -18.35
CA VAL A 128 27.53 16.94 -19.73
C VAL A 128 26.42 17.32 -20.71
N ILE A 129 25.15 17.17 -20.32
CA ILE A 129 23.98 17.61 -21.10
C ILE A 129 24.05 19.14 -21.33
N GLY A 130 24.36 19.92 -20.29
CA GLY A 130 24.56 21.37 -20.38
C GLY A 130 25.69 21.76 -21.35
N GLN A 131 26.83 21.08 -21.28
CA GLN A 131 27.95 21.31 -22.22
C GLN A 131 27.54 21.02 -23.67
N VAL A 132 26.91 19.87 -23.96
CA VAL A 132 26.43 19.53 -25.31
C VAL A 132 25.39 20.55 -25.82
N ILE A 133 24.43 20.94 -24.98
CA ILE A 133 23.43 21.96 -25.33
C ILE A 133 24.09 23.31 -25.64
N SER A 134 25.11 23.72 -24.88
CA SER A 134 25.85 24.96 -25.14
C SER A 134 26.55 24.95 -26.50
N ILE A 135 27.18 23.82 -26.87
CA ILE A 135 27.85 23.67 -28.18
C ILE A 135 26.82 23.81 -29.30
N MET A 136 25.70 23.10 -29.23
CA MET A 136 24.63 23.18 -30.23
C MET A 136 24.05 24.60 -30.35
N LYS A 137 23.89 25.32 -29.24
CA LYS A 137 23.48 26.74 -29.26
C LYS A 137 24.54 27.65 -29.90
N THR A 138 25.83 27.49 -29.59
CA THR A 138 26.91 28.30 -30.22
C THR A 138 27.06 28.04 -31.72
N GLN A 139 26.75 26.83 -32.19
CA GLN A 139 26.81 26.47 -33.61
C GLN A 139 25.49 26.78 -34.36
N SER A 140 24.47 27.32 -33.68
CA SER A 140 23.12 27.57 -34.20
C SER A 140 22.42 26.33 -34.80
N VAL A 141 22.81 25.13 -34.36
CA VAL A 141 22.25 23.87 -34.87
C VAL A 141 20.95 23.56 -34.13
N PRO A 142 19.78 23.58 -34.81
CA PRO A 142 18.53 23.21 -34.17
C PRO A 142 18.48 21.70 -33.97
N TYR A 143 17.92 21.25 -32.84
CA TYR A 143 17.90 19.84 -32.44
C TYR A 143 16.61 19.44 -31.73
N THR A 144 16.31 18.14 -31.78
CA THR A 144 15.38 17.45 -30.88
C THR A 144 16.20 16.55 -29.97
N ALA A 145 15.96 16.62 -28.66
CA ALA A 145 16.69 15.86 -27.66
C ALA A 145 15.78 14.92 -26.88
N VAL A 146 16.30 13.73 -26.60
CA VAL A 146 15.61 12.64 -25.92
C VAL A 146 16.50 12.14 -24.77
N PHE A 147 15.96 12.05 -23.56
CA PHE A 147 16.63 11.48 -22.39
C PHE A 147 15.85 10.28 -21.88
N THR A 148 16.53 9.14 -21.72
CA THR A 148 15.97 7.86 -21.26
C THR A 148 17.08 6.95 -20.71
N ALA A 149 16.77 5.70 -20.36
CA ALA A 149 17.73 4.74 -19.86
C ALA A 149 17.52 3.31 -20.39
N LEU A 150 18.47 2.41 -20.09
CA LEU A 150 18.41 0.99 -20.47
C LEU A 150 17.51 0.16 -19.56
N GLN A 151 17.39 0.53 -18.27
CA GLN A 151 16.57 -0.15 -17.28
C GLN A 151 16.13 0.81 -16.16
N PRO A 152 15.08 0.47 -15.39
CA PRO A 152 14.76 1.21 -14.17
C PRO A 152 15.92 1.15 -13.16
N SER A 153 16.12 2.24 -12.41
CA SER A 153 17.07 2.30 -11.29
C SER A 153 16.57 1.56 -10.05
N ARG A 154 15.25 1.53 -9.86
CA ARG A 154 14.51 0.74 -8.88
C ARG A 154 13.59 -0.21 -9.63
N VAL A 155 13.93 -1.50 -9.62
CA VAL A 155 12.94 -2.56 -9.89
C VAL A 155 12.07 -2.66 -8.64
N VAL A 156 10.75 -2.73 -8.78
CA VAL A 156 9.87 -3.06 -7.64
C VAL A 156 10.25 -4.47 -7.20
N GLU A 157 10.71 -4.63 -5.96
CA GLU A 157 11.25 -5.91 -5.48
C GLU A 157 10.11 -6.92 -5.26
N GLU A 158 9.66 -7.56 -6.34
CA GLU A 158 8.79 -8.73 -6.28
C GLU A 158 9.52 -9.84 -5.52
N VAL A 159 9.09 -10.05 -4.27
CA VAL A 159 9.62 -11.09 -3.38
C VAL A 159 9.50 -12.44 -4.06
N SER A 160 10.61 -12.90 -4.63
CA SER A 160 10.68 -14.15 -5.37
C SER A 160 10.32 -15.31 -4.44
N LEU A 161 9.15 -15.91 -4.65
CA LEU A 161 8.60 -17.03 -3.88
C LEU A 161 9.33 -18.36 -4.19
N ALA A 162 10.66 -18.34 -4.13
CA ALA A 162 11.54 -19.50 -4.24
C ALA A 162 11.67 -20.17 -2.87
N VAL A 163 11.04 -21.34 -2.71
CA VAL A 163 10.99 -22.07 -1.45
C VAL A 163 12.37 -22.55 -1.02
N GLN A 164 12.87 -22.02 0.10
CA GLN A 164 13.77 -22.77 0.99
C GLN A 164 13.23 -22.77 2.42
N SER A 165 13.00 -23.98 2.93
CA SER A 165 12.59 -24.22 4.31
C SER A 165 13.82 -24.26 5.22
N VAL A 166 13.79 -23.52 6.32
CA VAL A 166 13.82 -24.06 7.70
C VAL A 166 13.47 -22.92 8.66
N GLY A 167 12.80 -23.24 9.77
CA GLY A 167 12.06 -22.25 10.56
C GLY A 167 12.90 -21.26 11.38
N SER A 168 12.84 -19.98 11.02
CA SER A 168 13.02 -18.84 11.93
C SER A 168 12.07 -17.70 11.54
N ARG A 169 11.30 -17.17 12.51
CA ARG A 169 10.33 -16.09 12.26
C ARG A 169 11.04 -14.74 12.16
N SER A 170 10.82 -14.02 11.06
CA SER A 170 11.09 -12.58 10.98
C SER A 170 10.11 -11.91 10.01
N LEU A 171 8.99 -11.40 10.54
CA LEU A 171 8.13 -10.48 9.78
C LEU A 171 8.79 -9.10 9.79
N LEU A 172 9.57 -8.81 8.75
CA LEU A 172 10.30 -7.54 8.62
C LEU A 172 9.39 -6.39 8.18
N GLN A 173 8.59 -5.86 9.10
CA GLN A 173 8.13 -4.48 8.99
C GLN A 173 7.95 -3.76 10.34
N SER A 174 9.03 -3.73 11.14
CA SER A 174 9.24 -2.55 11.98
C SER A 174 9.44 -1.33 11.05
N ARG A 175 8.49 -0.40 11.02
CA ARG A 175 8.46 0.72 10.06
C ARG A 175 9.51 1.81 10.40
N ARG A 176 10.79 1.47 10.25
CA ARG A 176 11.91 2.43 10.32
C ARG A 176 11.74 3.46 9.19
N GLY A 177 11.50 4.72 9.55
CA GLY A 177 11.43 5.84 8.61
C GLY A 177 10.05 6.48 8.43
N GLU A 178 9.01 6.00 9.10
CA GLU A 178 7.87 6.89 9.38
C GLU A 178 8.31 7.95 10.41
N PRO A 179 7.98 9.25 10.24
CA PRO A 179 8.18 10.23 11.32
C PRO A 179 7.55 9.73 12.62
N PRO A 180 8.12 10.08 13.80
CA PRO A 180 7.51 9.71 15.07
C PRO A 180 6.05 10.16 15.08
N ALA A 181 5.16 9.32 15.61
CA ALA A 181 3.75 9.65 15.79
C ALA A 181 3.66 11.08 16.37
N PRO A 182 2.86 11.99 15.76
CA PRO A 182 3.01 13.43 15.99
C PRO A 182 2.88 13.82 17.46
N TYR A 183 2.20 12.99 18.25
CA TYR A 183 2.08 13.10 19.69
C TYR A 183 2.17 11.73 20.37
N PRO A 184 2.63 11.67 21.65
CA PRO A 184 2.75 10.42 22.42
C PRO A 184 1.40 9.78 22.76
N PRO A 185 1.38 8.48 23.15
CA PRO A 185 0.17 7.82 23.63
C PRO A 185 -0.32 8.41 24.96
N VAL A 186 -1.64 8.37 25.16
CA VAL A 186 -2.29 8.64 26.45
C VAL A 186 -1.97 7.51 27.41
N GLU A 187 -1.28 7.84 28.50
CA GLU A 187 -0.74 6.91 29.49
C GLU A 187 -1.55 6.98 30.80
N PHE A 188 -2.40 5.98 31.07
CA PHE A 188 -3.03 5.84 32.39
C PHE A 188 -2.14 5.04 33.34
N LYS A 189 -1.86 5.64 34.51
CA LYS A 189 -1.12 5.01 35.60
C LYS A 189 -2.04 4.70 36.78
N GLU A 190 -2.00 3.47 37.26
CA GLU A 190 -2.57 3.10 38.56
C GLU A 190 -1.44 2.73 39.53
N LYS A 191 -1.47 3.27 40.75
CA LYS A 191 -0.48 3.02 41.83
C LYS A 191 0.99 3.29 41.42
N GLY A 192 1.20 4.13 40.41
CA GLY A 192 2.52 4.49 39.85
C GLY A 192 2.96 3.66 38.64
N SER A 193 2.34 2.50 38.40
CA SER A 193 2.56 1.67 37.22
C SER A 193 1.64 2.05 36.06
N SER A 194 2.19 2.19 34.86
CA SER A 194 1.45 2.37 33.61
C SER A 194 0.69 1.07 33.29
N CYS A 195 -0.61 1.17 33.00
CA CYS A 195 -1.47 0.00 32.76
C CYS A 195 -2.29 0.09 31.48
N ILE A 196 -2.74 1.29 31.08
CA ILE A 196 -3.45 1.48 29.82
C ILE A 196 -2.70 2.49 28.96
N LEU A 197 -2.43 2.11 27.71
CA LEU A 197 -1.95 2.98 26.65
C LEU A 197 -3.03 3.09 25.56
N LEU A 198 -3.30 4.31 25.10
CA LEU A 198 -4.20 4.59 23.97
C LEU A 198 -3.56 5.61 23.04
N TRP A 199 -3.64 5.35 21.73
CA TRP A 199 -3.22 6.27 20.68
C TRP A 199 -4.15 6.13 19.47
N ALA A 200 -4.39 7.22 18.75
CA ALA A 200 -5.04 7.22 17.44
C ALA A 200 -4.62 8.49 16.68
N GLU A 201 -4.58 8.45 15.35
CA GLU A 201 -4.28 9.63 14.54
C GLU A 201 -5.45 10.62 14.51
N LYS A 202 -6.69 10.10 14.47
CA LYS A 202 -7.93 10.89 14.51
C LYS A 202 -8.98 10.23 15.40
N LEU A 203 -9.78 11.03 16.10
CA LEU A 203 -10.86 10.56 16.99
C LEU A 203 -12.12 11.39 16.74
N VAL A 204 -12.83 11.07 15.67
CA VAL A 204 -14.04 11.79 15.27
C VAL A 204 -15.26 11.13 15.91
N VAL A 205 -16.06 11.95 16.59
CA VAL A 205 -17.39 11.60 17.08
C VAL A 205 -18.41 12.47 16.34
N SER A 206 -19.56 11.90 16.02
CA SER A 206 -20.67 12.63 15.42
C SER A 206 -22.01 12.27 16.04
N GLN A 207 -22.90 13.25 16.13
CA GLN A 207 -24.28 13.09 16.58
C GLN A 207 -25.25 13.48 15.45
N TYR A 208 -26.36 12.77 15.36
CA TYR A 208 -27.48 13.14 14.51
C TYR A 208 -28.37 14.17 15.23
N ARG A 209 -28.40 15.41 14.74
CA ARG A 209 -29.20 16.51 15.29
C ARG A 209 -29.92 17.24 14.14
N SER A 210 -31.22 17.50 14.32
CA SER A 210 -32.03 18.30 13.38
C SER A 210 -31.93 17.87 11.90
N GLY A 211 -31.81 16.57 11.62
CA GLY A 211 -31.70 16.01 10.27
C GLY A 211 -30.29 15.98 9.69
N LYS A 212 -29.26 16.43 10.42
CA LYS A 212 -27.86 16.50 9.98
C LYS A 212 -26.93 15.78 10.95
N TRP A 213 -25.82 15.24 10.45
CA TRP A 213 -24.71 14.77 11.28
C TRP A 213 -23.79 15.94 11.65
N GLU A 214 -23.77 16.32 12.93
CA GLU A 214 -22.79 17.23 13.50
C GLU A 214 -21.53 16.41 13.86
N ARG A 215 -20.37 16.77 13.30
CA ARG A 215 -19.09 16.06 13.48
C ARG A 215 -18.13 16.91 14.30
N TYR A 216 -17.40 16.27 15.21
CA TYR A 216 -16.39 16.90 16.05
C TYR A 216 -15.18 15.98 16.20
N ASP A 217 -13.97 16.50 16.03
CA ASP A 217 -12.73 15.75 16.25
C ASP A 217 -12.20 16.03 17.66
N LEU A 218 -11.92 14.96 18.40
CA LEU A 218 -11.40 14.99 19.76
C LEU A 218 -9.87 14.76 19.77
N ALA A 219 -9.24 14.41 18.64
CA ALA A 219 -7.81 14.09 18.58
C ALA A 219 -6.92 15.20 19.14
N SER A 220 -7.25 16.46 18.85
CA SER A 220 -6.56 17.64 19.41
C SER A 220 -6.81 17.85 20.90
N LYS A 221 -7.95 17.37 21.44
CA LYS A 221 -8.27 17.36 22.88
C LYS A 221 -7.74 16.13 23.63
N THR A 222 -7.32 15.06 22.96
CA THR A 222 -6.75 13.84 23.58
C THR A 222 -5.25 13.71 23.44
N PHE A 223 -4.73 14.01 22.26
CA PHE A 223 -3.33 13.78 21.88
C PHE A 223 -2.58 15.07 21.61
N GLY A 224 -3.23 16.24 21.53
CA GLY A 224 -2.60 17.50 21.13
C GLY A 224 -1.37 17.90 21.96
N GLU A 225 -0.50 18.74 21.38
CA GLU A 225 0.76 19.16 22.00
C GLU A 225 0.54 19.77 23.40
N GLY A 226 1.21 19.21 24.41
CA GLY A 226 1.09 19.64 25.80
C GLY A 226 -0.24 19.32 26.49
N VAL A 227 -1.17 18.63 25.82
CA VAL A 227 -2.49 18.29 26.38
C VAL A 227 -2.41 17.04 27.25
N THR A 228 -2.76 17.18 28.53
CA THR A 228 -3.02 16.05 29.43
C THR A 228 -4.54 15.83 29.54
N PRO A 229 -5.12 14.79 28.92
CA PRO A 229 -6.56 14.54 29.02
C PRO A 229 -6.96 14.20 30.46
N ASN A 230 -8.15 14.62 30.88
CA ASN A 230 -8.69 14.23 32.18
C ASN A 230 -9.11 12.75 32.13
N LEU A 231 -8.50 11.92 33.01
CA LEU A 231 -8.72 10.48 33.10
C LEU A 231 -9.60 10.02 34.28
N ASP A 232 -10.29 10.95 34.96
CA ASP A 232 -11.03 10.68 36.21
C ASP A 232 -12.11 9.60 36.05
N GLY A 233 -11.98 8.54 36.85
CA GLY A 233 -12.81 7.33 36.79
C GLY A 233 -12.22 6.19 35.95
N SER A 234 -11.02 6.37 35.37
CA SER A 234 -10.22 5.26 34.84
C SER A 234 -9.75 4.33 35.96
N SER A 235 -9.58 3.04 35.66
CA SER A 235 -9.14 2.00 36.61
C SER A 235 -8.58 0.77 35.91
N CYS A 236 -7.69 0.06 36.60
CA CYS A 236 -6.94 -1.09 36.10
C CYS A 236 -6.97 -2.26 37.11
N ASN A 237 -7.25 -3.46 36.62
CA ASN A 237 -7.28 -4.69 37.41
C ASN A 237 -6.84 -5.87 36.51
N ASP A 238 -6.43 -7.00 37.09
CA ASP A 238 -5.87 -8.17 36.38
C ASP A 238 -6.82 -8.80 35.34
N THR A 239 -8.11 -8.47 35.40
CA THR A 239 -9.17 -9.02 34.53
C THR A 239 -10.00 -7.96 33.81
N HIS A 240 -10.00 -6.71 34.28
CA HIS A 240 -10.79 -5.62 33.73
C HIS A 240 -9.99 -4.31 33.78
N SER A 241 -9.96 -3.59 32.67
CA SER A 241 -9.37 -2.26 32.59
C SER A 241 -10.36 -1.30 31.93
N ARG A 242 -10.57 -0.14 32.56
CA ARG A 242 -11.51 0.89 32.12
C ARG A 242 -10.76 2.19 31.92
N LEU A 243 -10.69 2.67 30.69
CA LEU A 243 -10.20 4.01 30.38
C LEU A 243 -11.39 4.96 30.25
N VAL A 244 -11.26 6.15 30.84
CA VAL A 244 -12.23 7.23 30.73
C VAL A 244 -11.50 8.46 30.24
N LEU A 245 -12.04 9.12 29.21
CA LEU A 245 -11.60 10.41 28.70
C LEU A 245 -12.75 11.39 28.95
N ASN A 246 -12.54 12.33 29.87
CA ASN A 246 -13.51 13.36 30.22
C ASN A 246 -13.23 14.63 29.41
N TYR A 247 -14.27 15.21 28.80
CA TYR A 247 -14.19 16.42 27.98
C TYR A 247 -15.28 17.42 28.38
N GLU A 248 -14.89 18.69 28.29
CA GLU A 248 -15.78 19.84 28.44
C GLU A 248 -16.09 20.43 27.05
N ASP A 249 -17.29 20.98 26.90
CA ASP A 249 -17.83 21.64 25.69
C ASP A 249 -17.55 20.87 24.38
N VAL A 250 -18.34 19.81 24.15
CA VAL A 250 -18.31 18.96 22.95
C VAL A 250 -19.72 18.84 22.38
N LEU A 251 -19.93 19.18 21.10
CA LEU A 251 -21.23 19.09 20.40
C LEU A 251 -22.40 19.78 21.14
N SER A 252 -22.08 20.88 21.85
CA SER A 252 -22.99 21.65 22.72
C SER A 252 -23.47 20.93 24.00
N PHE A 253 -22.85 19.81 24.36
CA PHE A 253 -22.98 19.18 25.68
C PHE A 253 -21.90 19.73 26.63
N ARG A 254 -22.29 20.05 27.87
CA ARG A 254 -21.35 20.56 28.89
C ARG A 254 -20.44 19.47 29.40
N SER A 255 -20.97 18.26 29.53
CA SER A 255 -20.26 17.08 30.00
C SER A 255 -20.30 15.98 28.94
N PHE A 256 -19.12 15.59 28.45
CA PHE A 256 -18.98 14.49 27.51
C PHE A 256 -17.86 13.55 27.96
N ARG A 257 -18.12 12.24 28.01
CA ARG A 257 -17.16 11.24 28.47
C ARG A 257 -17.12 10.06 27.51
N LEU A 258 -15.93 9.73 27.03
CA LEU A 258 -15.66 8.52 26.25
C LEU A 258 -15.07 7.47 27.19
N ILE A 259 -15.76 6.35 27.35
CA ILE A 259 -15.41 5.26 28.26
C ILE A 259 -15.10 4.02 27.41
N LEU A 260 -13.89 3.48 27.53
CA LEU A 260 -13.50 2.21 26.91
C LEU A 260 -13.34 1.16 27.99
N VAL A 261 -14.11 0.08 27.91
CA VAL A 261 -14.10 -1.05 28.84
C VAL A 261 -13.47 -2.26 28.14
N MET A 262 -12.40 -2.79 28.72
CA MET A 262 -11.67 -3.95 28.23
C MET A 262 -11.66 -5.06 29.28
N ASN A 263 -11.72 -6.31 28.82
CA ASN A 263 -11.87 -7.50 29.65
C ASN A 263 -10.88 -8.58 29.20
N GLN A 264 -10.13 -9.16 30.14
CA GLN A 264 -9.10 -10.16 29.90
C GLN A 264 -9.55 -11.55 30.39
N ARG A 265 -9.59 -12.54 29.48
CA ARG A 265 -10.03 -13.92 29.77
C ARG A 265 -9.01 -14.93 29.25
N HIS A 266 -8.89 -16.08 29.93
CA HIS A 266 -8.03 -17.19 29.48
C HIS A 266 -8.82 -18.17 28.61
N TYR A 267 -8.39 -18.35 27.36
CA TYR A 267 -9.04 -19.22 26.39
C TYR A 267 -8.33 -20.56 26.31
N LYS A 268 -8.97 -21.62 26.82
CA LYS A 268 -8.39 -22.98 26.87
C LYS A 268 -7.90 -23.50 25.51
N VAL A 269 -8.60 -23.14 24.42
CA VAL A 269 -8.27 -23.59 23.05
C VAL A 269 -6.93 -23.03 22.55
N SER A 270 -6.58 -21.79 22.92
CA SER A 270 -5.31 -21.14 22.54
C SER A 270 -4.25 -21.18 23.64
N ALA A 271 -4.58 -21.75 24.81
CA ALA A 271 -3.79 -21.76 26.04
C ALA A 271 -3.27 -20.38 26.49
N ARG A 272 -3.92 -19.28 26.06
CA ARG A 272 -3.44 -17.90 26.25
C ARG A 272 -4.50 -17.01 26.89
N ARG A 273 -4.04 -15.92 27.52
CA ARG A 273 -4.90 -14.80 27.91
C ARG A 273 -5.11 -13.89 26.70
N TRP A 274 -6.35 -13.52 26.45
CA TRP A 274 -6.74 -12.56 25.43
C TRP A 274 -7.55 -11.46 26.09
N PHE A 275 -7.38 -10.22 25.64
CA PHE A 275 -8.27 -9.13 25.99
C PHE A 275 -9.15 -8.77 24.80
N ALA A 276 -10.36 -8.29 25.10
CA ALA A 276 -11.28 -7.71 24.13
C ALA A 276 -11.86 -6.40 24.67
N MET A 277 -12.23 -5.48 23.78
CA MET A 277 -12.98 -4.28 24.12
C MET A 277 -14.46 -4.65 24.32
N GLU A 278 -14.81 -4.99 25.56
CA GLU A 278 -16.16 -5.45 25.93
C GLU A 278 -17.23 -4.39 25.64
N LEU A 279 -16.94 -3.11 25.88
CA LEU A 279 -17.86 -2.02 25.58
C LEU A 279 -17.13 -0.69 25.33
N LEU A 280 -17.57 0.07 24.34
CA LEU A 280 -17.30 1.50 24.21
C LEU A 280 -18.57 2.26 24.56
N GLN A 281 -18.50 3.21 25.50
CA GLN A 281 -19.66 3.95 26.00
C GLN A 281 -19.41 5.46 25.94
N LEU A 282 -20.39 6.20 25.42
CA LEU A 282 -20.46 7.66 25.48
C LEU A 282 -21.45 8.05 26.58
N GLU A 283 -21.02 8.87 27.53
CA GLU A 283 -21.87 9.48 28.57
C GLU A 283 -21.92 10.99 28.30
N TYR A 284 -23.13 11.54 28.10
CA TYR A 284 -23.35 12.92 27.65
C TYR A 284 -24.57 13.53 28.33
N ASP A 285 -24.38 14.59 29.11
CA ASP A 285 -25.42 15.29 29.90
C ASP A 285 -26.46 14.34 30.54
N GLY A 286 -25.96 13.29 31.22
CA GLY A 286 -26.75 12.27 31.93
C GLY A 286 -27.28 11.11 31.07
N LYS A 287 -27.27 11.22 29.73
CA LYS A 287 -27.59 10.12 28.81
C LYS A 287 -26.38 9.21 28.55
N LYS A 288 -26.65 7.99 28.10
CA LYS A 288 -25.66 6.97 27.74
C LYS A 288 -25.96 6.34 26.39
N ALA A 289 -24.93 6.22 25.56
CA ALA A 289 -24.90 5.44 24.32
C ALA A 289 -23.80 4.38 24.45
N SER A 290 -24.04 3.15 23.98
CA SER A 290 -23.16 2.00 24.21
C SER A 290 -23.01 1.14 22.97
N PHE A 291 -21.77 0.85 22.62
CA PHE A 291 -21.36 0.04 21.47
C PHE A 291 -20.59 -1.19 21.94
N ASN A 292 -20.96 -2.35 21.45
CA ASN A 292 -20.24 -3.60 21.64
C ASN A 292 -19.11 -3.71 20.61
N GLY A 293 -17.87 -3.89 21.08
CA GLY A 293 -16.68 -4.17 20.24
C GLY A 293 -16.06 -5.55 20.48
N SER A 294 -16.70 -6.38 21.32
CA SER A 294 -16.08 -7.60 21.89
C SER A 294 -15.77 -8.72 20.90
N HIS A 295 -16.34 -8.66 19.69
CA HIS A 295 -16.14 -9.64 18.63
C HIS A 295 -14.93 -9.30 17.74
N ASP A 296 -14.75 -8.02 17.42
CA ASP A 296 -13.79 -7.58 16.39
C ASP A 296 -12.53 -6.91 16.99
N ILE A 297 -12.64 -6.32 18.17
CA ILE A 297 -11.54 -5.61 18.84
C ILE A 297 -10.98 -6.48 19.97
N TYR A 298 -10.05 -7.37 19.62
CA TYR A 298 -9.41 -8.29 20.55
C TYR A 298 -7.94 -8.55 20.19
N ALA A 299 -7.10 -8.83 21.19
CA ALA A 299 -5.70 -9.19 21.02
C ALA A 299 -5.17 -10.04 22.19
N PRO A 300 -4.02 -10.72 22.06
CA PRO A 300 -3.37 -11.38 23.18
C PRO A 300 -3.02 -10.38 24.29
N ALA A 301 -3.08 -10.82 25.55
CA ALA A 301 -2.79 -10.02 26.75
C ALA A 301 -1.41 -9.34 26.76
N GLU A 302 -0.45 -9.91 26.03
CA GLU A 302 0.94 -9.48 25.94
C GLU A 302 1.18 -8.40 24.86
N TYR A 303 0.18 -8.15 24.01
CA TYR A 303 0.28 -7.37 22.78
C TYR A 303 -0.61 -6.12 22.83
N SER A 304 -0.36 -5.15 21.95
CA SER A 304 -1.33 -4.08 21.67
C SER A 304 -2.27 -4.51 20.53
N TYR A 305 -3.50 -4.01 20.51
CA TYR A 305 -4.38 -4.10 19.33
C TYR A 305 -4.15 -2.89 18.44
N ARG A 306 -3.99 -3.08 17.13
CA ARG A 306 -3.88 -1.98 16.14
C ARG A 306 -4.92 -2.13 15.03
N CYS A 307 -5.47 -1.02 14.55
CA CYS A 307 -6.34 -1.02 13.38
C CYS A 307 -6.42 0.33 12.67
N ALA A 308 -6.22 0.34 11.35
CA ALA A 308 -6.22 1.55 10.52
C ALA A 308 -7.55 2.33 10.54
N SER A 309 -8.69 1.66 10.77
CA SER A 309 -9.99 2.30 10.93
C SER A 309 -10.89 1.46 11.83
N VAL A 310 -11.40 2.07 12.91
CA VAL A 310 -12.41 1.46 13.79
C VAL A 310 -13.62 2.38 13.82
N SER A 311 -14.75 1.95 13.27
CA SER A 311 -15.96 2.78 13.16
C SER A 311 -17.24 2.10 13.63
N SER A 312 -18.28 2.90 13.81
CA SER A 312 -19.65 2.45 14.12
C SER A 312 -20.61 2.57 12.93
N SER A 313 -20.15 2.97 11.72
CA SER A 313 -21.07 3.25 10.60
C SER A 313 -20.59 2.76 9.23
N HIS A 314 -19.32 2.94 8.87
CA HIS A 314 -18.79 2.50 7.59
C HIS A 314 -17.88 1.28 7.78
N SER A 315 -18.39 0.09 7.45
CA SER A 315 -17.79 -1.21 7.84
C SER A 315 -17.58 -1.28 9.36
N PRO A 316 -18.67 -1.29 10.15
CA PRO A 316 -18.59 -1.16 11.61
C PRO A 316 -17.89 -2.34 12.29
N GLN A 317 -17.07 -2.04 13.29
CA GLN A 317 -16.55 -2.97 14.30
C GLN A 317 -17.11 -2.64 15.71
N LEU A 318 -17.95 -1.61 15.79
CA LEU A 318 -18.62 -1.13 17.00
C LEU A 318 -20.13 -1.12 16.73
N PHE A 319 -20.87 -1.99 17.43
CA PHE A 319 -22.29 -2.22 17.16
C PHE A 319 -23.19 -1.74 18.30
N PRO A 320 -24.30 -1.02 18.05
CA PRO A 320 -25.31 -0.77 19.07
C PRO A 320 -25.94 -2.10 19.53
N HIS A 321 -26.39 -2.19 20.78
CA HIS A 321 -26.99 -3.42 21.32
C HIS A 321 -28.43 -3.63 20.81
N SER A 322 -29.15 -2.53 20.55
CA SER A 322 -30.50 -2.52 20.01
C SER A 322 -30.73 -1.34 19.07
N ALA A 323 -31.62 -1.52 18.09
CA ALA A 323 -32.08 -0.45 17.19
C ALA A 323 -32.89 0.67 17.89
N LYS A 324 -33.18 0.51 19.20
CA LYS A 324 -33.77 1.54 20.06
C LYS A 324 -32.77 2.24 20.98
N ASP A 325 -31.50 1.87 20.95
CA ASP A 325 -30.48 2.50 21.79
C ASP A 325 -30.19 3.93 21.30
N ASN A 326 -29.86 4.82 22.24
CA ASN A 326 -29.30 6.14 21.94
C ASN A 326 -28.05 6.04 21.04
N ALA A 327 -27.34 4.90 21.05
CA ALA A 327 -26.16 4.63 20.21
C ALA A 327 -26.43 4.80 18.70
N ASN A 328 -27.67 4.63 18.23
CA ASN A 328 -28.02 4.86 16.82
C ASN A 328 -28.07 6.37 16.45
N GLU A 329 -28.16 7.27 17.43
CA GLU A 329 -28.06 8.73 17.24
C GLU A 329 -26.60 9.20 17.11
N TRP A 330 -25.62 8.30 17.27
CA TRP A 330 -24.18 8.61 17.28
C TRP A 330 -23.42 7.76 16.27
N GLN A 331 -22.28 8.29 15.82
CA GLN A 331 -21.23 7.50 15.18
C GLN A 331 -19.89 7.90 15.78
N ILE A 332 -19.05 6.92 16.06
CA ILE A 332 -17.64 7.12 16.42
C ILE A 332 -16.75 6.49 15.35
N SER A 333 -15.62 7.12 15.07
CA SER A 333 -14.59 6.63 14.15
C SER A 333 -13.19 7.04 14.63
N PHE A 334 -12.36 6.03 14.91
CA PHE A 334 -10.93 6.18 15.14
C PHE A 334 -10.17 5.90 13.83
N HIS A 335 -9.15 6.70 13.54
CA HIS A 335 -8.18 6.42 12.47
C HIS A 335 -6.85 6.00 13.10
N ASP A 336 -6.27 4.91 12.59
CA ASP A 336 -5.03 4.30 13.08
C ASP A 336 -5.00 4.11 14.61
N LEU A 337 -6.05 3.47 15.15
CA LEU A 337 -6.18 3.16 16.57
C LEU A 337 -5.11 2.16 17.00
N GLN A 338 -4.39 2.45 18.09
CA GLN A 338 -3.57 1.49 18.82
C GLN A 338 -3.89 1.55 20.32
N ILE A 339 -4.19 0.40 20.94
CA ILE A 339 -4.63 0.31 22.33
C ILE A 339 -4.06 -0.92 23.04
N GLN A 340 -3.65 -0.76 24.30
CA GLN A 340 -3.21 -1.85 25.17
C GLN A 340 -3.74 -1.59 26.58
N GLY A 341 -4.58 -2.51 27.11
CA GLY A 341 -5.21 -2.37 28.42
C GLY A 341 -4.63 -3.25 29.53
N PHE A 342 -3.66 -4.11 29.21
CA PHE A 342 -3.07 -5.08 30.13
C PHE A 342 -1.58 -5.27 29.85
N ASN A 343 -0.84 -5.70 30.87
CA ASN A 343 0.58 -6.09 30.79
C ASN A 343 1.50 -5.06 30.08
N VAL A 344 1.27 -3.77 30.31
CA VAL A 344 2.07 -2.68 29.74
C VAL A 344 3.46 -2.65 30.40
N ALA A 345 4.50 -2.80 29.58
CA ALA A 345 5.89 -2.81 30.02
C ALA A 345 6.58 -1.46 29.74
N GLY A 346 6.37 -0.47 30.61
CA GLY A 346 6.95 0.86 30.47
C GLY A 346 5.99 1.87 29.82
N LYS A 347 6.47 2.65 28.84
CA LYS A 347 5.71 3.71 28.17
C LYS A 347 5.29 3.37 26.73
N ASP A 348 5.96 2.42 26.12
CA ASP A 348 5.79 2.07 24.71
C ASP A 348 4.80 0.91 24.54
N PHE A 349 4.13 0.86 23.39
CA PHE A 349 3.25 -0.26 23.07
C PHE A 349 4.04 -1.56 22.89
N SER A 350 3.48 -2.64 23.43
CA SER A 350 3.93 -4.00 23.09
C SER A 350 3.52 -4.36 21.65
N TYR A 351 4.09 -5.45 21.11
CA TYR A 351 3.92 -5.89 19.71
C TYR A 351 2.46 -5.73 19.21
N ALA A 352 2.29 -5.17 18.01
CA ALA A 352 0.97 -4.87 17.46
C ALA A 352 0.29 -6.12 16.86
N SER A 353 -0.93 -6.39 17.32
CA SER A 353 -1.87 -7.34 16.74
C SER A 353 -2.84 -6.57 15.86
N ASP A 354 -2.59 -6.53 14.56
CA ASP A 354 -3.43 -5.82 13.59
C ASP A 354 -4.80 -6.51 13.40
N CYS A 355 -5.83 -5.69 13.18
CA CYS A 355 -7.21 -6.14 12.92
C CYS A 355 -7.41 -6.83 11.56
N ALA A 356 -6.43 -6.75 10.66
CA ALA A 356 -6.51 -7.33 9.32
C ALA A 356 -5.83 -8.71 9.27
N ALA A 357 -6.59 -9.75 8.93
CA ALA A 357 -6.03 -11.05 8.58
C ALA A 357 -5.39 -10.99 7.18
N PHE A 358 -4.24 -11.67 7.00
CA PHE A 358 -3.51 -11.75 5.71
C PHE A 358 -4.37 -12.13 4.50
N PHE A 359 -5.40 -12.97 4.72
CA PHE A 359 -6.41 -13.30 3.73
C PHE A 359 -7.79 -13.26 4.36
N THR A 360 -8.75 -12.60 3.69
CA THR A 360 -10.15 -12.61 4.12
C THR A 360 -10.78 -13.99 3.88
N PRO A 361 -11.89 -14.34 4.57
CA PRO A 361 -12.61 -15.58 4.31
C PRO A 361 -13.04 -15.74 2.83
N GLY A 362 -13.40 -14.63 2.16
CA GLY A 362 -13.72 -14.63 0.73
C GLY A 362 -12.54 -15.01 -0.15
N ILE A 363 -11.34 -14.47 0.14
CA ILE A 363 -10.11 -14.83 -0.59
C ILE A 363 -9.75 -16.30 -0.34
N TRP A 364 -9.88 -16.79 0.89
CA TRP A 364 -9.67 -18.21 1.19
C TRP A 364 -10.59 -19.14 0.41
N MET A 365 -11.90 -18.85 0.36
CA MET A 365 -12.85 -19.66 -0.40
C MET A 365 -12.58 -19.59 -1.92
N GLY A 366 -12.19 -18.43 -2.45
CA GLY A 366 -11.80 -18.27 -3.85
C GLY A 366 -10.51 -19.02 -4.20
N LEU A 367 -9.50 -18.97 -3.34
CA LEU A 367 -8.22 -19.67 -3.53
C LEU A 367 -8.40 -21.19 -3.48
N VAL A 368 -9.13 -21.71 -2.49
CA VAL A 368 -9.38 -23.16 -2.35
C VAL A 368 -10.20 -23.70 -3.53
N THR A 369 -11.23 -22.98 -3.97
CA THR A 369 -12.07 -23.42 -5.11
C THR A 369 -11.36 -23.31 -6.46
N SER A 370 -10.59 -22.24 -6.71
CA SER A 370 -9.80 -22.11 -7.94
C SER A 370 -8.67 -23.15 -8.03
N LEU A 371 -7.98 -23.43 -6.91
CA LEU A 371 -6.99 -24.51 -6.83
C LEU A 371 -7.62 -25.88 -7.14
N LEU A 372 -8.78 -26.19 -6.55
CA LEU A 372 -9.49 -27.44 -6.80
C LEU A 372 -9.92 -27.59 -8.28
N MET A 373 -10.44 -26.51 -8.89
CA MET A 373 -10.80 -26.52 -10.31
C MET A 373 -9.57 -26.65 -11.22
N MET A 374 -8.43 -26.06 -10.86
CA MET A 374 -7.15 -26.26 -11.57
C MET A 374 -6.71 -27.73 -11.50
N LEU A 375 -6.82 -28.38 -10.34
CA LEU A 375 -6.45 -29.80 -10.19
C LEU A 375 -7.33 -30.72 -11.06
N VAL A 376 -8.65 -30.46 -11.13
CA VAL A 376 -9.56 -31.21 -12.01
C VAL A 376 -9.23 -30.96 -13.50
N LEU A 377 -8.98 -29.71 -13.89
CA LEU A 377 -8.65 -29.35 -15.27
C LEU A 377 -7.31 -29.95 -15.73
N THR A 378 -6.28 -29.88 -14.89
CA THR A 378 -4.95 -30.44 -15.21
C THR A 378 -4.97 -31.97 -15.26
N TYR A 379 -5.73 -32.64 -14.39
CA TYR A 379 -5.97 -34.07 -14.48
C TYR A 379 -6.72 -34.46 -15.78
N GLY A 380 -7.75 -33.71 -16.15
CA GLY A 380 -8.48 -33.92 -17.42
C GLY A 380 -7.59 -33.74 -18.65
N LEU A 381 -6.79 -32.67 -18.69
CA LEU A 381 -5.85 -32.40 -19.78
C LEU A 381 -4.75 -33.48 -19.86
N HIS A 382 -4.22 -33.92 -18.72
CA HIS A 382 -3.26 -35.02 -18.65
C HIS A 382 -3.83 -36.33 -19.22
N MET A 383 -5.09 -36.66 -18.91
CA MET A 383 -5.77 -37.83 -19.49
C MET A 383 -5.97 -37.70 -21.01
N ILE A 384 -6.32 -36.52 -21.51
CA ILE A 384 -6.42 -36.25 -22.96
C ILE A 384 -5.05 -36.41 -23.64
N MET A 385 -3.96 -35.92 -23.03
CA MET A 385 -2.59 -36.07 -23.57
C MET A 385 -2.10 -37.53 -23.59
N GLN A 386 -2.73 -38.44 -22.84
CA GLN A 386 -2.41 -39.87 -22.86
C GLN A 386 -3.27 -40.69 -23.84
N LEU A 387 -4.20 -40.07 -24.57
CA LEU A 387 -4.99 -40.73 -25.62
C LEU A 387 -4.10 -41.12 -26.81
N ARG A 388 -3.60 -42.35 -26.79
CA ARG A 388 -3.01 -42.99 -27.97
C ARG A 388 -4.12 -43.29 -28.97
N THR A 389 -4.00 -42.78 -30.19
CA THR A 389 -4.76 -43.32 -31.32
C THR A 389 -4.45 -44.80 -31.47
N MET A 390 -5.44 -45.59 -31.90
CA MET A 390 -5.18 -46.95 -32.38
C MET A 390 -4.03 -46.91 -33.41
N ASP A 391 -3.08 -47.84 -33.30
CA ASP A 391 -2.13 -48.03 -34.39
C ASP A 391 -2.91 -48.58 -35.60
N ARG A 392 -2.55 -48.13 -36.81
CA ARG A 392 -3.45 -48.28 -37.96
C ARG A 392 -3.57 -49.76 -38.33
N PHE A 393 -4.80 -50.29 -38.30
CA PHE A 393 -5.08 -51.64 -38.78
C PHE A 393 -4.49 -51.87 -40.17
N ASP A 394 -3.83 -53.01 -40.32
CA ASP A 394 -3.08 -53.50 -41.48
C ASP A 394 -1.96 -52.56 -42.00
N ASP A 395 -0.75 -52.80 -41.48
CA ASP A 395 0.47 -52.54 -42.26
C ASP A 395 0.50 -53.52 -43.45
N PRO A 396 0.49 -53.06 -44.72
CA PRO A 396 0.56 -53.94 -45.89
C PRO A 396 1.90 -54.66 -46.06
N LYS A 397 2.85 -54.50 -45.14
CA LYS A 397 4.08 -55.29 -45.02
C LYS A 397 4.12 -56.20 -43.78
N GLY A 398 3.11 -56.15 -42.92
CA GLY A 398 2.95 -57.11 -41.82
C GLY A 398 2.64 -58.51 -42.36
N PRO A 399 3.08 -59.59 -41.68
CA PRO A 399 2.70 -60.95 -42.08
C PRO A 399 1.20 -61.15 -41.89
N ALA A 400 0.49 -61.40 -42.99
CA ALA A 400 -0.96 -61.64 -42.96
C ALA A 400 -1.30 -62.83 -42.05
N ILE A 401 -2.38 -62.71 -41.27
CA ILE A 401 -2.85 -63.79 -40.38
C ILE A 401 -3.30 -64.97 -41.23
N SER A 402 -2.51 -66.04 -41.22
CA SER A 402 -2.85 -67.30 -41.88
C SER A 402 -3.95 -68.00 -41.08
N VAL A 403 -5.21 -67.81 -41.49
CA VAL A 403 -6.34 -68.58 -40.98
C VAL A 403 -6.15 -70.04 -41.40
N PRO A 404 -6.02 -71.00 -40.47
CA PRO A 404 -5.90 -72.41 -40.84
C PRO A 404 -7.26 -72.92 -41.36
N GLN A 405 -7.32 -73.33 -42.62
CA GLN A 405 -8.44 -74.12 -43.11
C GLN A 405 -8.27 -75.55 -42.61
N THR A 406 -9.13 -75.95 -41.67
CA THR A 406 -9.39 -77.36 -41.38
C THR A 406 -10.30 -77.93 -42.47
N GLU A 407 -9.95 -79.11 -42.98
CA GLU A 407 -10.83 -79.92 -43.84
C GLU A 407 -12.09 -80.41 -43.10
#